data_AF-Q6DTZ2-F1
#
_entry.id   AF-Q6DTZ2-F1
#
_cell.length_a   1.000
_cell.length_b   1.000
_cell.length_c   1.000
_cell.angle_alpha   90.00
_cell.angle_beta   90.00
_cell.angle_gamma   90.00
#
_symmetry.space_group_name_H-M   'P 1'
#
loop_
_entity.id
_entity.type
_entity.pdbx_description
1 polymer ?
#
loop_
_entity_poly.entity_id
_entity_poly.type
_entity_poly.pdbx_seq_one_letter_code
_entity_poly.pdbx_strand_id
1 'polypeptide(L)'
;PRRHKVEMTELFSKQLVMSNFSQRIANLSPEKQALLEQRLMKKGANVAKKQLIPRRQTSDPCPLSYSQQRLWFLNQLEPNNAFNISIAVRLSGILNVKTLQQTLNAIVARHEVLRTTFITVDENPIQVIAEIPTVKITVIDLRNQYNIDHEAEVKRI
;
A
#
# COMPACT_ATOMS: atom_id res chain seq x y z
N PRO A 1 3.55 -26.27 -16.55
CA PRO A 1 4.98 -25.89 -16.41
C PRO A 1 5.27 -24.49 -17.02
N ARG A 2 4.96 -23.40 -16.30
CA ARG A 2 5.39 -22.03 -16.62
C ARG A 2 5.46 -21.21 -15.33
N ARG A 3 6.59 -21.30 -14.62
CA ARG A 3 6.95 -20.45 -13.46
C ARG A 3 8.45 -20.21 -13.44
N HIS A 4 9.01 -19.52 -14.44
CA HIS A 4 10.47 -19.24 -14.46
C HIS A 4 10.84 -17.88 -15.09
N LYS A 5 9.90 -16.91 -15.20
CA LYS A 5 10.20 -15.62 -15.87
C LYS A 5 10.09 -14.35 -15.01
N VAL A 6 9.71 -14.45 -13.73
CA VAL A 6 9.48 -13.26 -12.87
C VAL A 6 10.67 -12.94 -11.95
N GLU A 7 11.53 -13.91 -11.61
CA GLU A 7 12.71 -13.65 -10.73
C GLU A 7 13.86 -12.95 -11.47
N MET A 8 14.00 -13.15 -12.78
CA MET A 8 15.08 -12.54 -13.57
C MET A 8 14.94 -11.01 -13.66
N THR A 9 13.71 -10.48 -13.68
CA THR A 9 13.47 -9.03 -13.75
C THR A 9 13.81 -8.28 -12.45
N GLU A 10 13.65 -8.91 -11.29
CA GLU A 10 14.01 -8.30 -10.00
C GLU A 10 15.51 -8.29 -9.74
N LEU A 11 16.21 -9.36 -10.14
CA LEU A 11 17.67 -9.45 -10.03
C LEU A 11 18.36 -8.42 -10.93
N PHE A 12 17.90 -8.25 -12.17
CA PHE A 12 18.41 -7.21 -13.07
C PHE A 12 18.14 -5.79 -12.54
N SER A 13 16.97 -5.55 -11.94
CA SER A 13 16.63 -4.25 -11.34
C SER A 13 17.50 -3.92 -10.12
N LYS A 14 17.75 -4.87 -9.22
CA LYS A 14 18.66 -4.69 -8.07
C LYS A 14 20.10 -4.45 -8.52
N GLN A 15 20.59 -5.18 -9.51
CA GLN A 15 21.94 -4.99 -10.08
C GLN A 15 22.10 -3.59 -10.69
N LEU A 16 21.07 -3.08 -11.37
CA LEU A 16 21.05 -1.76 -12.02
C LEU A 16 20.95 -0.59 -11.01
N VAL A 17 20.26 -0.80 -9.88
CA VAL A 17 20.22 0.17 -8.78
C VAL A 17 21.55 0.21 -8.03
N MET A 18 22.18 -0.95 -7.80
CA MET A 18 23.50 -1.04 -7.15
C MET A 18 24.61 -0.43 -8.04
N SER A 19 24.56 -0.61 -9.36
CA SER A 19 25.54 -0.01 -10.28
C SER A 19 25.46 1.52 -10.32
N ASN A 20 24.25 2.09 -10.34
CA ASN A 20 24.04 3.55 -10.26
C ASN A 20 24.51 4.14 -8.92
N PHE A 21 24.38 3.40 -7.82
CA PHE A 21 24.81 3.88 -6.51
C PHE A 21 26.34 3.90 -6.40
N SER A 22 27.02 2.85 -6.88
CA SER A 22 28.49 2.79 -6.91
C SER A 22 29.10 3.88 -7.81
N GLN A 23 28.49 4.17 -8.96
CA GLN A 23 28.92 5.26 -9.85
C GLN A 23 28.74 6.64 -9.20
N ARG A 24 27.66 6.85 -8.45
CA ARG A 24 27.43 8.11 -7.73
C ARG A 24 28.42 8.34 -6.59
N ILE A 25 28.88 7.27 -5.93
CA ILE A 25 29.92 7.35 -4.90
C ILE A 25 31.29 7.65 -5.55
N ALA A 26 31.59 7.02 -6.69
CA ALA A 26 32.82 7.25 -7.43
C ALA A 26 32.96 8.69 -7.95
N ASN A 27 31.83 9.36 -8.27
CA ASN A 27 31.80 10.76 -8.72
C ASN A 27 31.79 11.80 -7.57
N LEU A 28 31.95 11.38 -6.31
CA LEU A 28 32.07 12.31 -5.19
C LEU A 28 33.46 12.94 -5.15
N SER A 29 33.53 14.22 -4.77
CA SER A 29 34.83 14.84 -4.45
C SER A 29 35.46 14.15 -3.23
N PRO A 30 36.80 14.18 -3.10
CA PRO A 30 37.51 13.54 -1.99
C PRO A 30 36.98 13.96 -0.62
N GLU A 31 36.62 15.23 -0.46
CA GLU A 31 36.02 15.78 0.77
C GLU A 31 34.67 15.14 1.11
N LYS A 32 33.82 14.90 0.11
CA LYS A 32 32.51 14.27 0.29
C LYS A 32 32.63 12.77 0.57
N GLN A 33 33.63 12.10 -0.01
CA GLN A 33 33.94 10.71 0.28
C GLN A 33 34.43 10.54 1.73
N ALA A 34 35.39 11.38 2.17
CA ALA A 34 35.88 11.37 3.54
C ALA A 34 34.76 11.68 4.55
N LEU A 35 33.87 12.64 4.23
CA LEU A 35 32.72 12.95 5.06
C LEU A 35 31.72 11.77 5.13
N LEU A 36 31.50 11.09 4.01
CA LEU A 36 30.64 9.90 3.95
C LEU A 36 31.22 8.76 4.77
N GLU A 37 32.51 8.47 4.65
CA GLU A 37 33.22 7.47 5.45
C GLU A 37 33.16 7.81 6.94
N GLN A 38 33.40 9.07 7.31
CA GLN A 38 33.28 9.53 8.68
C GLN A 38 31.85 9.35 9.23
N ARG A 39 30.82 9.59 8.40
CA ARG A 39 29.41 9.35 8.78
C ARG A 39 29.07 7.87 8.85
N LEU A 40 29.63 7.04 7.97
CA LEU A 40 29.45 5.59 7.95
C LEU A 40 30.15 4.93 9.14
N MET A 41 31.32 5.41 9.56
CA MET A 41 31.99 4.94 10.77
C MET A 41 31.24 5.36 12.03
N LYS A 42 30.77 6.62 12.10
CA LYS A 42 29.93 7.10 13.22
C LYS A 42 28.56 6.41 13.28
N LYS A 43 27.97 6.03 12.15
CA LYS A 43 26.72 5.25 12.09
C LYS A 43 26.95 3.74 12.22
N GLY A 44 28.08 3.20 11.76
CA GLY A 44 28.40 1.77 11.73
C GLY A 44 28.44 1.13 13.12
N ALA A 45 28.91 1.87 14.12
CA ALA A 45 28.81 1.48 15.53
C ALA A 45 27.36 1.40 16.05
N ASN A 46 26.39 2.03 15.37
CA ASN A 46 24.96 2.00 15.68
C ASN A 46 24.13 1.13 14.71
N VAL A 47 24.72 0.67 13.59
CA VAL A 47 24.09 -0.24 12.62
C VAL A 47 24.14 -1.69 13.11
N ALA A 48 25.05 -2.03 14.04
CA ALA A 48 25.15 -3.35 14.65
C ALA A 48 23.96 -3.71 15.58
N LYS A 49 23.14 -2.74 16.00
CA LYS A 49 21.77 -3.01 16.44
C LYS A 49 20.88 -2.76 15.24
N LYS A 50 20.45 -3.83 14.57
CA LYS A 50 19.31 -3.83 13.66
C LYS A 50 18.11 -3.29 14.43
N GLN A 51 17.94 -1.97 14.46
CA GLN A 51 16.76 -1.33 15.03
C GLN A 51 15.62 -1.72 14.13
N LEU A 52 14.94 -2.81 14.49
CA LEU A 52 13.66 -3.16 13.92
C LEU A 52 12.79 -1.92 14.02
N ILE A 53 12.20 -1.50 12.90
CA ILE A 53 11.18 -0.46 12.94
C ILE A 53 10.08 -1.03 13.85
N PRO A 54 9.89 -0.50 15.06
CA PRO A 54 8.95 -1.08 15.99
C PRO A 54 7.55 -0.98 15.38
N ARG A 55 6.74 -2.02 15.58
CA ARG A 55 5.32 -1.92 15.22
C ARG A 55 4.75 -0.75 16.03
N ARG A 56 4.13 0.20 15.35
CA ARG A 56 3.49 1.34 15.98
C ARG A 56 2.41 0.85 16.94
N GLN A 57 2.35 1.45 18.13
CA GLN A 57 1.24 1.21 19.05
C GLN A 57 0.00 1.94 18.53
N THR A 58 -1.13 1.23 18.48
CA THR A 58 -2.37 1.67 17.82
C THR A 58 -3.04 2.88 18.49
N SER A 59 -2.62 3.27 19.70
CA SER A 59 -3.24 4.32 20.52
C SER A 59 -2.81 5.75 20.17
N ASP A 60 -1.65 5.95 19.54
CA ASP A 60 -1.11 7.30 19.38
C ASP A 60 -1.73 7.98 18.14
N PRO A 61 -2.11 9.27 18.16
CA PRO A 61 -2.56 9.97 16.96
C PRO A 61 -1.50 9.91 15.86
N CYS A 62 -1.86 9.47 14.64
CA CYS A 62 -0.92 9.55 13.51
C CYS A 62 -1.16 10.83 12.74
N PRO A 63 -0.14 11.69 12.55
CA PRO A 63 -0.20 12.65 11.48
C PRO A 63 -0.27 11.92 10.13
N LEU A 64 -0.94 12.54 9.15
CA LEU A 64 -0.90 12.07 7.76
C LEU A 64 0.51 12.26 7.20
N SER A 65 0.94 11.34 6.33
CA SER A 65 2.09 11.61 5.46
C SER A 65 1.79 12.78 4.51
N TYR A 66 2.83 13.45 3.99
CA TYR A 66 2.67 14.56 3.04
C TYR A 66 1.79 14.20 1.84
N SER A 67 1.95 12.99 1.29
CA SER A 67 1.12 12.51 0.18
C SER A 67 -0.34 12.35 0.59
N GLN A 68 -0.62 11.83 1.79
CA GLN A 68 -1.97 11.73 2.33
C GLN A 68 -2.57 13.11 2.62
N GLN A 69 -1.81 14.04 3.20
CA GLN A 69 -2.26 15.42 3.45
C GLN A 69 -2.67 16.13 2.16
N ARG A 70 -1.89 15.96 1.09
CA ARG A 70 -2.24 16.50 -0.22
C ARG A 70 -3.56 15.94 -0.75
N LEU A 71 -3.74 14.62 -0.70
CA LEU A 71 -4.99 13.99 -1.14
C LEU A 71 -6.18 14.42 -0.28
N TRP A 72 -6.00 14.54 1.03
CA TRP A 72 -7.01 15.04 1.95
C TRP A 72 -7.41 16.47 1.59
N PHE A 73 -6.44 17.37 1.40
CA PHE A 73 -6.69 18.76 1.01
C PHE A 73 -7.44 18.86 -0.32
N LEU A 74 -7.04 18.07 -1.32
CA LEU A 74 -7.72 18.02 -2.61
C LEU A 74 -9.18 17.53 -2.46
N ASN A 75 -9.42 16.53 -1.61
CA ASN A 75 -10.77 16.05 -1.32
C ASN A 75 -11.63 17.12 -0.62
N GLN A 76 -11.05 17.97 0.25
CA GLN A 76 -11.79 19.07 0.87
C GLN A 76 -12.18 20.18 -0.14
N LEU A 77 -11.37 20.42 -1.17
CA LEU A 77 -11.67 21.39 -2.23
C LEU A 77 -12.72 20.88 -3.21
N GLU A 78 -12.64 19.61 -3.59
CA GLU A 78 -13.57 18.96 -4.52
C GLU A 78 -14.07 17.63 -3.94
N PRO A 79 -15.13 17.65 -3.09
CA PRO A 79 -15.61 16.49 -2.34
C PRO A 79 -16.03 15.28 -3.19
N ASN A 80 -16.29 15.50 -4.48
CA ASN A 80 -16.77 14.49 -5.43
C ASN A 80 -15.68 13.97 -6.37
N ASN A 81 -14.46 14.49 -6.29
CA ASN A 81 -13.33 14.01 -7.09
C ASN A 81 -12.71 12.81 -6.34
N ALA A 82 -13.44 11.69 -6.34
CA ALA A 82 -13.07 10.55 -5.54
C ALA A 82 -11.81 9.88 -6.13
N PHE A 83 -10.72 9.87 -5.37
CA PHE A 83 -9.48 9.14 -5.69
C PHE A 83 -9.65 7.61 -5.56
N ASN A 84 -10.79 7.10 -5.99
CA ASN A 84 -11.17 5.71 -5.92
C ASN A 84 -10.58 4.95 -7.11
N ILE A 85 -9.93 3.83 -6.82
CA ILE A 85 -9.46 2.89 -7.84
C ILE A 85 -10.32 1.63 -7.71
N SER A 86 -11.19 1.39 -8.68
CA SER A 86 -12.05 0.21 -8.73
C SER A 86 -11.47 -0.84 -9.69
N ILE A 87 -11.51 -2.10 -9.29
CA ILE A 87 -11.04 -3.23 -10.09
C ILE A 87 -12.14 -4.30 -10.11
N ALA A 88 -12.40 -4.86 -11.29
CA ALA A 88 -13.25 -6.02 -11.47
C ALA A 88 -12.41 -7.26 -11.81
N VAL A 89 -12.76 -8.42 -11.25
CA VAL A 89 -12.07 -9.69 -11.48
C VAL A 89 -13.07 -10.76 -11.90
N ARG A 90 -12.78 -11.48 -12.98
CA ARG A 90 -13.57 -12.64 -13.42
C ARG A 90 -13.03 -13.91 -12.77
N LEU A 91 -13.90 -14.62 -12.06
CA LEU A 91 -13.60 -15.93 -11.47
C LEU A 91 -14.41 -17.00 -12.20
N SER A 92 -13.77 -18.11 -12.53
CA SER A 92 -14.41 -19.25 -13.20
C SER A 92 -14.43 -20.46 -12.27
N GLY A 93 -15.60 -21.09 -12.13
CA GLY A 93 -15.81 -22.27 -11.29
C GLY A 93 -16.82 -22.03 -10.16
N ILE A 94 -16.87 -22.96 -9.21
CA ILE A 94 -17.76 -22.87 -8.05
C ILE A 94 -17.13 -21.94 -7.01
N LEU A 95 -17.78 -20.81 -6.75
CA LEU A 95 -17.34 -19.85 -5.74
C LEU A 95 -18.02 -20.11 -4.40
N ASN A 96 -17.25 -20.40 -3.36
CA ASN A 96 -17.76 -20.41 -1.99
C ASN A 96 -17.70 -18.99 -1.40
N VAL A 97 -18.83 -18.28 -1.44
CA VAL A 97 -18.95 -16.89 -0.97
C VAL A 97 -18.61 -16.77 0.52
N LYS A 98 -18.97 -17.76 1.34
CA LYS A 98 -18.68 -17.75 2.79
C LYS A 98 -17.19 -17.80 3.05
N THR A 99 -16.46 -18.68 2.35
CA THR A 99 -15.00 -18.75 2.45
C THR A 99 -14.34 -17.46 1.97
N LEU A 100 -14.82 -16.89 0.85
CA LEU A 100 -14.31 -15.60 0.34
C LEU A 100 -14.47 -14.49 1.38
N GLN A 101 -15.64 -14.38 2.00
CA GLN A 101 -15.90 -13.38 3.04
C GLN A 101 -14.98 -13.57 4.25
N GLN A 102 -14.75 -14.81 4.70
CA GLN A 102 -13.80 -15.10 5.78
C GLN A 102 -12.37 -14.69 5.42
N THR A 103 -11.93 -14.95 4.18
CA THR A 103 -10.62 -14.54 3.70
C THR A 103 -10.49 -13.01 3.67
N LEU A 104 -11.49 -12.30 3.15
CA LEU A 104 -11.48 -10.83 3.14
C LEU A 104 -11.45 -10.25 4.55
N ASN A 105 -12.23 -10.81 5.49
CA ASN A 105 -12.19 -10.41 6.89
C ASN A 105 -10.78 -10.57 7.49
N ALA A 106 -10.09 -11.70 7.21
CA ALA A 106 -8.73 -11.92 7.69
C ALA A 106 -7.72 -10.92 7.10
N ILE A 107 -7.88 -10.56 5.83
CA ILE A 107 -7.05 -9.53 5.17
C ILE A 107 -7.28 -8.17 5.83
N VAL A 108 -8.54 -7.74 6.00
CA VAL A 108 -8.86 -6.45 6.64
C VAL A 108 -8.39 -6.40 8.10
N ALA A 109 -8.52 -7.50 8.84
CA ALA A 109 -7.98 -7.62 10.19
C ALA A 109 -6.45 -7.42 10.23
N ARG A 110 -5.74 -8.06 9.30
CA ARG A 110 -4.27 -8.02 9.21
C ARG A 110 -3.74 -6.65 8.77
N HIS A 111 -4.45 -5.94 7.90
CA HIS A 111 -3.96 -4.72 7.25
C HIS A 111 -4.65 -3.47 7.79
N GLU A 112 -3.95 -2.72 8.66
CA GLU A 112 -4.45 -1.49 9.28
C GLU A 112 -4.88 -0.42 8.26
N VAL A 113 -4.18 -0.31 7.13
CA VAL A 113 -4.51 0.65 6.07
C VAL A 113 -5.93 0.49 5.51
N LEU A 114 -6.48 -0.73 5.52
CA LEU A 114 -7.85 -1.00 5.07
C LEU A 114 -8.92 -0.59 6.08
N ARG A 115 -8.49 -0.19 7.29
CA ARG A 115 -9.34 0.26 8.41
C ARG A 115 -9.01 1.69 8.82
N THR A 116 -8.14 2.38 8.08
CA THR A 116 -7.76 3.76 8.37
C THR A 116 -8.80 4.72 7.83
N THR A 117 -9.34 5.57 8.69
CA THR A 117 -10.12 6.76 8.34
C THR A 117 -9.36 8.01 8.72
N PHE A 118 -9.75 9.14 8.14
CA PHE A 118 -9.17 10.45 8.45
C PHE A 118 -10.24 11.33 9.10
N ILE A 119 -9.91 11.89 10.26
CA ILE A 119 -10.76 12.86 10.96
C ILE A 119 -9.99 14.15 11.16
N THR A 120 -10.70 15.25 11.42
CA THR A 120 -10.08 16.54 11.76
C THR A 120 -10.18 16.76 13.26
N VAL A 121 -9.05 17.03 13.92
CA VAL A 121 -8.97 17.41 15.34
C VAL A 121 -8.14 18.69 15.42
N ASP A 122 -8.67 19.74 16.04
CA ASP A 122 -8.00 21.05 16.15
C ASP A 122 -7.43 21.53 14.81
N GLU A 123 -8.25 21.48 13.75
CA GLU A 123 -7.93 21.85 12.36
C GLU A 123 -6.88 20.97 11.65
N ASN A 124 -6.35 19.95 12.34
CA ASN A 124 -5.33 19.06 11.79
C ASN A 124 -5.95 17.70 11.42
N PRO A 125 -5.75 17.21 10.19
CA PRO A 125 -6.17 15.86 9.86
C PRO A 125 -5.29 14.84 10.58
N ILE A 126 -5.91 13.84 11.18
CA ILE A 126 -5.25 12.71 11.83
C ILE A 126 -5.80 11.39 11.31
N GLN A 127 -4.98 10.34 11.38
CA GLN A 127 -5.39 8.98 11.02
C GLN A 127 -5.97 8.26 12.23
N VAL A 128 -7.16 7.69 12.07
CA VAL A 128 -7.82 6.83 13.06
C VAL A 128 -7.93 5.43 12.47
N ILE A 129 -7.53 4.43 13.25
CA ILE A 129 -7.63 3.03 12.84
C ILE A 129 -8.88 2.46 13.50
N ALA A 130 -9.89 2.11 12.70
CA ALA A 130 -11.10 1.48 13.21
C ALA A 130 -10.81 0.08 13.76
N GLU A 131 -11.65 -0.40 14.68
CA GLU A 131 -11.68 -1.81 15.07
C GLU A 131 -11.91 -2.72 13.86
N ILE A 132 -11.61 -4.01 14.01
CA ILE A 132 -11.69 -4.98 12.90
C ILE A 132 -13.15 -5.11 12.45
N PRO A 133 -13.53 -4.58 11.26
CA PRO A 133 -14.90 -4.64 10.80
C PRO A 133 -15.17 -6.00 10.14
N THR A 134 -16.44 -6.37 10.07
CA THR A 134 -16.88 -7.48 9.23
C THR A 134 -17.20 -6.96 7.82
N VAL A 135 -16.49 -7.46 6.82
CA VAL A 135 -16.73 -7.15 5.40
C VAL A 135 -18.09 -7.71 4.98
N LYS A 136 -18.93 -6.86 4.40
CA LYS A 136 -20.21 -7.25 3.78
C LYS A 136 -19.99 -7.48 2.28
N ILE A 137 -20.36 -8.65 1.79
CA ILE A 137 -20.35 -8.96 0.35
C ILE A 137 -21.80 -9.01 -0.13
N THR A 138 -22.15 -8.13 -1.07
CA THR A 138 -23.44 -8.17 -1.77
C THR A 138 -23.32 -9.15 -2.93
N VAL A 139 -24.21 -10.15 -2.97
CA VAL A 139 -24.28 -11.11 -4.08
C VAL A 139 -25.48 -10.77 -4.93
N ILE A 140 -25.23 -10.47 -6.21
CA ILE A 140 -26.27 -10.20 -7.20
C ILE A 140 -26.22 -11.34 -8.21
N ASP A 141 -27.32 -12.08 -8.33
CA ASP A 141 -27.44 -13.18 -9.27
C ASP A 141 -28.00 -12.68 -10.60
N LEU A 142 -27.15 -12.63 -11.62
CA LEU A 142 -27.51 -12.13 -12.95
C LEU A 142 -27.94 -13.27 -13.90
N ARG A 143 -27.97 -14.55 -13.47
CA ARG A 143 -28.19 -15.70 -14.36
C ARG A 143 -29.52 -15.69 -15.09
N ASN A 144 -30.54 -15.02 -14.55
CA ASN A 144 -31.88 -14.95 -15.13
C ASN A 144 -32.16 -13.61 -15.83
N GLN A 145 -31.15 -12.75 -16.00
CA GLN A 145 -31.30 -11.50 -16.73
C GLN A 145 -31.00 -11.75 -18.21
N TYR A 146 -32.05 -12.13 -18.95
CA TYR A 146 -31.97 -12.21 -20.40
C TYR A 146 -31.56 -10.83 -20.95
N ASN A 147 -30.53 -10.83 -21.80
CA ASN A 147 -30.10 -9.69 -22.62
C ASN A 147 -29.28 -8.57 -21.94
N ILE A 148 -28.58 -8.85 -20.84
CA ILE A 148 -27.62 -7.92 -20.25
C ILE A 148 -26.20 -8.35 -20.63
N ASP A 149 -25.43 -7.42 -21.17
CA ASP A 149 -23.97 -7.58 -21.23
C ASP A 149 -23.44 -7.56 -19.79
N HIS A 150 -23.20 -8.76 -19.24
CA HIS A 150 -22.72 -8.94 -17.88
C HIS A 150 -21.40 -8.21 -17.61
N GLU A 151 -20.57 -7.94 -18.62
CA GLU A 151 -19.34 -7.15 -18.45
C GLU A 151 -19.63 -5.64 -18.35
N ALA A 152 -20.68 -5.15 -19.02
CA ALA A 152 -21.10 -3.75 -18.91
C ALA A 152 -21.74 -3.45 -17.56
N GLU A 153 -22.51 -4.38 -16.99
CA GLU A 153 -23.16 -4.20 -15.69
C GLU A 153 -22.14 -4.20 -14.53
N VAL A 154 -21.08 -5.02 -14.62
CA VAL A 154 -19.98 -5.02 -13.62
C VAL A 154 -19.21 -3.69 -13.59
N LYS A 155 -19.20 -2.91 -14.68
CA LYS A 155 -18.58 -1.57 -14.69
C LYS A 155 -19.49 -0.47 -14.14
N ARG A 156 -20.79 -0.74 -14.00
CA ARG A 156 -21.80 0.23 -13.55
C ARG A 156 -21.96 0.28 -12.03
N ILE A 157 -21.65 -0.84 -11.37
CA ILE A 157 -21.67 -1.02 -9.91
C ILE A 157 -20.31 -0.63 -9.33
#